data_AF-A0A482VBJ9-F1
#
_entry.id   AF-A0A482VBJ9-F1
#
_cell.length_a   1.000
_cell.length_b   1.000
_cell.length_c   1.000
_cell.angle_alpha   90.00
_cell.angle_beta   90.00
_cell.angle_gamma   90.00
#
_symmetry.space_group_name_H-M   'P 1'
#
loop_
_entity.id
_entity.type
_entity.pdbx_description
1 polymer ?
#
loop_
_entity_poly.entity_id
_entity_poly.type
_entity_poly.pdbx_seq_one_letter_code
_entity_poly.pdbx_strand_id
1 'polypeptide(L)'
;MLIAIPKEFRRYSKNCQSLKRILRDTCCALDDISNHLQLGREIKEDLLNQDVIDKIQSKLDTTPTLLVFGQNCHAKALFVNNLLDQIVLPLFSTQWRYITFKYGLSKNICLTWGHEYEIVEKLKAHEKPWITIPEEDLQRTDDHCASLEVELCHLLLKDNVNIMVPPDCHPDHLQEILNKHMNNILPVIIYAIFEDILSDSNIQEIRKLKEIYNFPFLFVSVSNVEPTQSTESLTESEQHLLECNGGQNTLTKIQNLHDQLVRLGYLNDTDNIKTDELIKRKSYCLDCSLYNTLICDTRMNEGFIVFIHEVLKSSILKMAALLSEIHSQCLRRFILSAFDMAREIQITPKRILYAQDIELKLYKKLMKIAGEQQEEISGIIQRTLQEMKSNVSEVLEGYNENEDYQTAKMATLEIQQLVLRRLRNSVATQIVQSVGCLQESFTGTLQRCLESLEKSCHDLEGNLLASDAVKQILSAAYNIDLKSSTSFSVVHTFMDRLRTLLSNFILPWSSSSQIQCNPQWQLQVVTNIIDSLSASKLAKTISTQMIDIGMI
;
A
#
# COMPACT_ATOMS: atom_id res chain seq x y z
N MET A 1 -42.49 -23.85 -19.15
CA MET A 1 -41.43 -24.83 -19.53
C MET A 1 -40.05 -24.57 -18.89
N LEU A 2 -39.74 -23.37 -18.35
CA LEU A 2 -38.38 -22.94 -17.95
C LEU A 2 -38.09 -22.90 -16.43
N ILE A 3 -38.64 -23.83 -15.64
CA ILE A 3 -38.63 -23.76 -14.16
C ILE A 3 -37.20 -23.84 -13.55
N ALA A 4 -36.25 -24.40 -14.29
CA ALA A 4 -34.87 -24.58 -13.81
C ALA A 4 -34.02 -23.30 -13.93
N ILE A 5 -34.31 -22.41 -14.88
CA ILE A 5 -33.49 -21.19 -15.10
C ILE A 5 -33.53 -20.24 -13.90
N PRO A 6 -34.70 -19.90 -13.31
CA PRO A 6 -34.74 -19.11 -12.09
C PRO A 6 -33.93 -19.74 -10.94
N LYS A 7 -33.84 -21.08 -10.88
CA LYS A 7 -33.05 -21.75 -9.84
C LYS A 7 -31.55 -21.49 -10.02
N GLU A 8 -31.05 -21.43 -11.25
CA GLU A 8 -29.65 -21.10 -11.54
C GLU A 8 -29.31 -19.66 -11.17
N PHE A 9 -30.18 -18.69 -11.52
CA PHE A 9 -30.00 -17.30 -11.09
C PHE A 9 -30.06 -17.15 -9.57
N ARG A 10 -31.00 -17.83 -8.91
CA ARG A 10 -31.08 -17.85 -7.44
C ARG A 10 -29.83 -18.45 -6.81
N ARG A 11 -29.28 -19.52 -7.40
CA ARG A 11 -28.02 -20.14 -6.95
C ARG A 11 -26.86 -19.18 -7.12
N TYR A 12 -26.78 -18.50 -8.26
CA TYR A 12 -25.77 -17.48 -8.52
C TYR A 12 -25.83 -16.34 -7.50
N SER A 13 -27.02 -15.78 -7.26
CA SER A 13 -27.24 -14.71 -6.29
C SER A 13 -26.80 -15.10 -4.88
N LYS A 14 -27.16 -16.31 -4.42
CA LYS A 14 -26.70 -16.85 -3.13
C LYS A 14 -25.17 -16.97 -3.04
N ASN A 15 -24.53 -17.45 -4.11
CA ASN A 15 -23.07 -17.57 -4.14
C ASN A 15 -22.39 -16.20 -4.12
N CYS A 16 -22.91 -15.22 -4.85
CA CYS A 16 -22.42 -13.85 -4.81
C CYS A 16 -22.60 -13.24 -3.41
N GLN A 17 -23.73 -13.47 -2.73
CA GLN A 17 -23.92 -13.04 -1.34
C GLN A 17 -22.90 -13.67 -0.38
N SER A 18 -22.62 -14.97 -0.54
CA SER A 18 -21.59 -15.65 0.25
C SER A 18 -20.20 -15.06 -0.01
N LEU A 19 -19.82 -14.80 -1.26
CA LEU A 19 -18.55 -14.17 -1.60
C LEU A 19 -18.45 -12.74 -1.07
N LYS A 20 -19.53 -11.93 -1.16
CA LYS A 20 -19.59 -10.59 -0.56
C LYS A 20 -19.37 -10.64 0.95
N ARG A 21 -19.95 -11.63 1.64
CA ARG A 21 -19.75 -11.82 3.07
C ARG A 21 -18.28 -12.16 3.37
N ILE A 22 -17.69 -13.12 2.65
CA ILE A 22 -16.29 -13.52 2.85
C ILE A 22 -15.37 -12.33 2.60
N LEU A 23 -15.59 -11.56 1.53
CA LEU A 23 -14.81 -10.36 1.23
C LEU A 23 -14.91 -9.33 2.36
N ARG A 24 -16.12 -9.06 2.86
CA ARG A 24 -16.33 -8.16 4.00
C ARG A 24 -15.59 -8.65 5.25
N ASP A 25 -15.74 -9.92 5.59
CA ASP A 25 -15.07 -10.52 6.75
C ASP A 25 -13.54 -10.44 6.61
N THR A 26 -13.02 -10.59 5.38
CA THR A 26 -11.59 -10.42 5.07
C THR A 26 -11.13 -8.99 5.28
N CYS A 27 -11.88 -7.99 4.77
CA CYS A 27 -11.56 -6.59 4.97
C CYS A 27 -11.56 -6.23 6.46
N CYS A 28 -12.58 -6.64 7.21
CA CYS A 28 -12.64 -6.40 8.66
C CYS A 28 -11.45 -7.03 9.40
N ALA A 29 -11.08 -8.27 9.05
CA ALA A 29 -9.92 -8.92 9.67
C ALA A 29 -8.60 -8.19 9.36
N LEU A 30 -8.43 -7.70 8.14
CA LEU A 30 -7.25 -6.91 7.76
C LEU A 30 -7.23 -5.55 8.46
N ASP A 31 -8.39 -4.90 8.63
CA ASP A 31 -8.52 -3.66 9.40
C ASP A 31 -8.15 -3.85 10.87
N ASP A 32 -8.65 -4.90 11.51
CA ASP A 32 -8.33 -5.24 12.90
C ASP A 32 -6.82 -5.45 13.07
N ILE A 33 -6.20 -6.20 12.16
CA ILE A 33 -4.76 -6.43 12.17
C ILE A 33 -3.97 -5.14 12.00
N SER A 34 -4.39 -4.27 11.07
CA SER A 34 -3.72 -2.99 10.82
C SER A 34 -3.82 -2.02 12.01
N ASN A 35 -4.94 -2.05 12.72
CA ASN A 35 -5.16 -1.21 13.89
C ASN A 35 -4.34 -1.67 15.12
N HIS A 36 -4.08 -2.97 15.24
CA HIS A 36 -3.42 -3.55 16.42
C HIS A 36 -1.92 -3.82 16.25
N LEU A 37 -1.43 -4.00 15.02
CA LEU A 37 -0.02 -4.27 14.73
C LEU A 37 0.56 -3.12 13.90
N GLN A 38 1.67 -2.51 14.35
CA GLN A 38 2.40 -1.51 13.53
C GLN A 38 2.83 -2.11 12.18
N LEU A 39 3.22 -3.39 12.18
CA LEU A 39 3.49 -4.18 10.98
C LEU A 39 2.25 -4.38 10.09
N GLY A 40 1.06 -4.32 10.69
CA GLY A 40 -0.23 -4.42 10.01
C GLY A 40 -0.50 -3.24 9.09
N ARG A 41 0.16 -2.08 9.25
CA ARG A 41 0.04 -0.95 8.31
C ARG A 41 0.78 -1.20 7.01
N GLU A 42 2.02 -1.71 7.08
CA GLU A 42 2.80 -2.10 5.89
C GLU A 42 2.11 -3.25 5.13
N ILE A 43 1.60 -4.24 5.86
CA ILE A 43 0.81 -5.33 5.30
C ILE A 43 -0.45 -4.79 4.61
N LYS A 44 -1.18 -3.84 5.24
CA LYS A 44 -2.39 -3.25 4.68
C LYS A 44 -2.10 -2.46 3.40
N GLU A 45 -1.12 -1.57 3.42
CA GLU A 45 -0.75 -0.70 2.30
C GLU A 45 -0.17 -1.48 1.11
N ASP A 46 0.56 -2.58 1.35
CA ASP A 46 1.15 -3.40 0.28
C ASP A 46 0.24 -4.53 -0.25
N LEU A 47 -0.69 -5.07 0.55
CA LEU A 47 -1.57 -6.18 0.13
C LEU A 47 -2.90 -5.69 -0.43
N LEU A 48 -3.43 -4.58 0.10
CA LEU A 48 -4.66 -4.01 -0.40
C LEU A 48 -4.31 -3.00 -1.47
N ASN A 49 -4.04 -3.52 -2.66
CA ASN A 49 -4.38 -2.75 -3.85
C ASN A 49 -5.90 -2.55 -3.77
N GLN A 50 -6.35 -1.41 -3.23
CA GLN A 50 -7.76 -1.04 -3.09
C GLN A 50 -8.48 -1.26 -4.43
N ASP A 51 -7.79 -0.98 -5.54
CA ASP A 51 -8.18 -1.29 -6.91
C ASP A 51 -8.64 -2.74 -7.15
N VAL A 52 -7.97 -3.74 -6.56
CA VAL A 52 -8.32 -5.16 -6.75
C VAL A 52 -9.59 -5.50 -5.98
N ILE A 53 -9.75 -4.97 -4.78
CA ILE A 53 -10.98 -5.16 -4.00
C ILE A 53 -12.15 -4.45 -4.66
N ASP A 54 -11.96 -3.21 -5.11
CA ASP A 54 -13.00 -2.44 -5.80
C ASP A 54 -13.37 -3.14 -7.13
N LYS A 55 -12.41 -3.74 -7.84
CA LYS A 55 -12.68 -4.60 -9.01
C LYS A 55 -13.48 -5.85 -8.67
N ILE A 56 -13.25 -6.48 -7.51
CA ILE A 56 -14.04 -7.64 -7.08
C ILE A 56 -15.44 -7.20 -6.63
N GLN A 57 -15.56 -6.09 -5.89
CA GLN A 57 -16.84 -5.54 -5.44
C GLN A 57 -17.71 -5.15 -6.63
N SER A 58 -17.17 -4.37 -7.56
CA SER A 58 -17.87 -4.00 -8.81
C SER A 58 -18.36 -5.23 -9.59
N LYS A 59 -17.55 -6.30 -9.67
CA LYS A 59 -17.97 -7.58 -10.28
C LYS A 59 -19.06 -8.30 -9.48
N LEU A 60 -18.98 -8.32 -8.15
CA LEU A 60 -19.98 -8.95 -7.28
C LEU A 60 -21.31 -8.18 -7.25
N ASP A 61 -21.27 -6.88 -7.51
CA ASP A 61 -22.44 -6.00 -7.62
C ASP A 61 -23.07 -6.02 -9.02
N THR A 62 -22.50 -6.76 -9.97
CA THR A 62 -23.10 -6.92 -11.30
C THR A 62 -24.44 -7.64 -11.24
N THR A 63 -25.35 -7.20 -12.11
CA THR A 63 -26.67 -7.80 -12.29
C THR A 63 -26.68 -8.71 -13.53
N PRO A 64 -27.06 -10.01 -13.39
CA PRO A 64 -27.21 -10.87 -14.56
C PRO A 64 -28.25 -10.30 -15.52
N THR A 65 -27.82 -10.03 -16.75
CA THR A 65 -28.66 -9.37 -17.75
C THR A 65 -28.63 -10.18 -19.04
N LEU A 66 -29.79 -10.63 -19.48
CA LEU A 66 -29.98 -11.29 -20.78
C LEU A 66 -30.04 -10.20 -21.86
N LEU A 67 -28.98 -10.07 -22.65
CA LEU A 67 -28.91 -9.14 -23.78
C LEU A 67 -29.41 -9.85 -25.04
N VAL A 68 -30.60 -9.48 -25.52
CA VAL A 68 -31.27 -10.13 -26.65
C VAL A 68 -31.13 -9.30 -27.92
N PHE A 69 -30.19 -9.70 -28.76
CA PHE A 69 -30.03 -9.23 -30.13
C PHE A 69 -30.76 -10.17 -31.09
N GLY A 70 -30.89 -9.78 -32.36
CA GLY A 70 -31.41 -10.66 -33.38
C GLY A 70 -31.45 -10.02 -34.76
N GLN A 71 -31.79 -10.81 -35.77
CA GLN A 71 -31.83 -10.35 -37.16
C GLN A 71 -32.79 -9.19 -37.40
N ASN A 72 -33.91 -9.20 -36.67
CA ASN A 72 -34.97 -8.20 -36.73
C ASN A 72 -35.77 -8.20 -35.42
N CYS A 73 -36.59 -7.17 -35.22
CA CYS A 73 -37.56 -7.08 -34.12
C CYS A 73 -38.44 -8.34 -34.00
N HIS A 74 -38.82 -8.98 -35.11
CA HIS A 74 -39.65 -10.18 -35.07
C HIS A 74 -38.96 -11.37 -34.38
N ALA A 75 -37.70 -11.66 -34.71
CA ALA A 75 -36.91 -12.72 -34.10
C ALA A 75 -36.71 -12.48 -32.59
N LYS A 76 -36.44 -11.21 -32.22
CA LYS A 76 -36.33 -10.79 -30.82
C LYS A 76 -37.65 -10.97 -30.06
N ALA A 77 -38.79 -10.59 -30.65
CA ALA A 77 -40.12 -10.77 -30.05
C ALA A 77 -40.43 -12.24 -29.80
N LEU A 78 -40.23 -13.09 -30.81
CA LEU A 78 -40.49 -14.53 -30.68
C LEU A 78 -39.66 -15.14 -29.55
N PHE A 79 -38.37 -14.82 -29.49
CA PHE A 79 -37.49 -15.30 -28.42
C PHE A 79 -37.96 -14.84 -27.03
N VAL A 80 -38.19 -13.53 -26.84
CA VAL A 80 -38.58 -12.97 -25.54
C VAL A 80 -39.95 -13.47 -25.10
N ASN A 81 -40.89 -13.59 -26.04
CA ASN A 81 -42.23 -14.11 -25.75
C ASN A 81 -42.18 -15.59 -25.33
N ASN A 82 -41.36 -16.39 -26.02
CA ASN A 82 -41.11 -17.79 -25.64
C ASN A 82 -40.43 -17.89 -24.25
N LEU A 83 -39.49 -16.99 -23.97
CA LEU A 83 -38.76 -16.94 -22.70
C LEU A 83 -39.65 -16.56 -21.50
N LEU A 84 -40.61 -15.65 -21.70
CA LEU A 84 -41.55 -15.17 -20.70
C LEU A 84 -42.86 -15.98 -20.65
N ASP A 85 -43.03 -16.95 -21.55
CA ASP A 85 -44.26 -17.76 -21.69
C ASP A 85 -45.52 -16.89 -21.87
N GLN A 86 -45.34 -15.70 -22.47
CA GLN A 86 -46.36 -14.65 -22.65
C GLN A 86 -46.04 -13.81 -23.88
N ILE A 87 -47.06 -13.43 -24.65
CA ILE A 87 -46.92 -12.57 -25.85
C ILE A 87 -46.84 -11.10 -25.40
N VAL A 88 -45.71 -10.72 -24.81
CA VAL A 88 -45.47 -9.38 -24.27
C VAL A 88 -45.06 -8.39 -25.36
N LEU A 89 -44.22 -8.81 -26.29
CA LEU A 89 -43.78 -8.00 -27.43
C LEU A 89 -44.62 -8.30 -28.67
N PRO A 90 -45.02 -7.28 -29.45
CA PRO A 90 -45.72 -7.48 -30.71
C PRO A 90 -44.82 -8.17 -31.75
N LEU A 91 -45.42 -9.01 -32.58
CA LEU A 91 -44.76 -9.66 -33.70
C LEU A 91 -44.79 -8.74 -34.93
N PHE A 92 -43.80 -8.86 -35.82
CA PHE A 92 -43.70 -8.11 -37.08
C PHE A 92 -43.58 -6.58 -36.96
N SER A 93 -43.18 -6.08 -35.80
CA SER A 93 -42.80 -4.66 -35.67
C SER A 93 -41.53 -4.34 -36.43
N THR A 94 -41.40 -3.07 -36.84
CA THR A 94 -40.31 -2.60 -37.70
C THR A 94 -39.23 -1.83 -36.94
N GLN A 95 -39.59 -1.10 -35.89
CA GLN A 95 -38.66 -0.28 -35.10
C GLN A 95 -39.06 -0.27 -33.63
N TRP A 96 -38.11 -0.57 -32.75
CA TRP A 96 -38.29 -0.46 -31.31
C TRP A 96 -37.27 0.51 -30.72
N ARG A 97 -37.65 1.19 -29.65
CA ARG A 97 -36.72 1.79 -28.70
C ARG A 97 -36.01 0.71 -27.87
N TYR A 98 -35.02 1.10 -27.07
CA TYR A 98 -34.39 0.19 -26.12
C TYR A 98 -35.40 -0.27 -25.06
N ILE A 99 -35.53 -1.56 -24.80
CA ILE A 99 -36.51 -2.11 -23.86
C ILE A 99 -35.78 -2.85 -22.74
N THR A 100 -36.16 -2.62 -21.50
CA THR A 100 -35.65 -3.33 -20.32
C THR A 100 -36.80 -3.93 -19.53
N PHE A 101 -36.81 -5.24 -19.36
CA PHE A 101 -37.74 -5.94 -18.48
C PHE A 101 -37.12 -6.14 -17.10
N LYS A 102 -37.84 -5.74 -16.06
CA LYS A 102 -37.46 -5.88 -14.64
C LYS A 102 -38.58 -6.58 -13.87
N TYR A 103 -38.24 -7.10 -12.69
CA TYR A 103 -39.24 -7.69 -11.81
C TYR A 103 -40.04 -6.61 -11.09
N GLY A 104 -41.37 -6.70 -11.17
CA GLY A 104 -42.30 -5.89 -10.38
C GLY A 104 -43.46 -6.72 -9.86
N LEU A 105 -44.07 -6.29 -8.75
CA LEU A 105 -45.26 -6.96 -8.19
C LEU A 105 -46.51 -6.71 -9.02
N SER A 106 -46.57 -5.56 -9.69
CA SER A 106 -47.61 -5.16 -10.62
C SER A 106 -47.01 -4.95 -12.01
N LYS A 107 -47.83 -5.17 -13.05
CA LYS A 107 -47.44 -4.77 -14.41
C LYS A 107 -47.39 -3.25 -14.48
N ASN A 108 -46.22 -2.70 -14.79
CA ASN A 108 -46.01 -1.27 -14.96
C ASN A 108 -45.09 -1.01 -16.15
N ILE A 109 -45.18 0.18 -16.71
CA ILE A 109 -44.38 0.59 -17.87
C ILE A 109 -44.04 2.06 -17.76
N CYS A 110 -42.78 2.41 -17.92
CA CYS A 110 -42.33 3.79 -17.85
C CYS A 110 -41.23 4.05 -18.88
N LEU A 111 -41.03 5.33 -19.19
CA LEU A 111 -39.92 5.78 -20.01
C LEU A 111 -38.82 6.31 -19.11
N THR A 112 -37.60 5.89 -19.37
CA THR A 112 -36.43 6.34 -18.63
C THR A 112 -35.36 6.87 -19.57
N TRP A 113 -34.62 7.87 -19.11
CA TRP A 113 -33.39 8.29 -19.74
C TRP A 113 -32.21 7.83 -18.89
N GLY A 114 -31.46 6.84 -19.39
CA GLY A 114 -30.26 6.33 -18.72
C GLY A 114 -30.51 5.74 -17.33
N HIS A 115 -31.71 5.19 -17.06
CA HIS A 115 -32.14 4.67 -15.75
C HIS A 115 -32.26 5.70 -14.61
N GLU A 116 -31.85 6.96 -14.81
CA GLU A 116 -31.82 7.98 -13.75
C GLU A 116 -33.02 8.92 -13.76
N TYR A 117 -33.61 9.17 -14.94
CA TYR A 117 -34.70 10.12 -15.11
C TYR A 117 -35.93 9.45 -15.70
N GLU A 118 -37.03 9.44 -14.95
CA GLU A 118 -38.33 9.00 -15.47
C GLU A 118 -38.97 10.13 -16.28
N ILE A 119 -39.38 9.81 -17.50
CA ILE A 119 -40.08 10.72 -18.40
C ILE A 119 -41.57 10.49 -18.22
N VAL A 120 -42.25 11.53 -17.75
CA VAL A 120 -43.70 11.53 -17.52
C VAL A 120 -44.43 11.72 -18.85
N GLU A 121 -44.47 10.67 -19.66
CA GLU A 121 -45.26 10.61 -20.90
C GLU A 121 -46.46 9.67 -20.71
N LYS A 122 -47.63 10.05 -21.25
CA LYS A 122 -48.82 9.20 -21.19
C LYS A 122 -48.73 8.09 -22.23
N LEU A 123 -48.18 6.94 -21.84
CA LEU A 123 -48.16 5.74 -22.68
C LEU A 123 -49.56 5.15 -22.84
N LYS A 124 -49.88 4.58 -24.01
CA LYS A 124 -51.17 3.92 -24.29
C LYS A 124 -51.42 2.74 -23.36
N ALA A 125 -50.35 2.08 -22.94
CA ALA A 125 -50.36 1.03 -21.94
C ALA A 125 -50.91 1.45 -20.56
N HIS A 126 -51.03 2.75 -20.26
CA HIS A 126 -51.70 3.23 -19.04
C HIS A 126 -53.22 3.36 -19.19
N GLU A 127 -53.73 3.43 -20.42
CA GLU A 127 -55.15 3.67 -20.68
C GLU A 127 -56.01 2.41 -20.50
N LYS A 128 -55.43 1.24 -20.83
CA LYS A 128 -56.12 -0.06 -20.79
C LYS A 128 -55.18 -1.15 -20.29
N PRO A 129 -55.71 -2.21 -19.63
CA PRO A 129 -54.90 -3.38 -19.30
C PRO A 129 -54.38 -4.02 -20.60
N TRP A 130 -53.11 -4.36 -20.61
CA TRP A 130 -52.43 -4.92 -21.78
C TRP A 130 -51.78 -6.27 -21.44
N ILE A 131 -51.76 -7.13 -22.45
CA ILE A 131 -51.00 -8.38 -22.45
C ILE A 131 -49.75 -8.17 -23.30
N THR A 132 -49.94 -7.58 -24.49
CA THR A 132 -48.89 -7.15 -25.42
C THR A 132 -48.73 -5.64 -25.33
N ILE A 133 -47.48 -5.17 -25.31
CA ILE A 133 -47.18 -3.74 -25.30
C ILE A 133 -47.68 -3.10 -26.61
N PRO A 134 -48.42 -1.98 -26.53
CA PRO A 134 -48.85 -1.25 -27.73
C PRO A 134 -47.66 -0.85 -28.60
N GLU A 135 -47.80 -1.02 -29.91
CA GLU A 135 -46.71 -0.77 -30.84
C GLU A 135 -46.29 0.71 -30.85
N GLU A 136 -47.22 1.62 -30.57
CA GLU A 136 -46.97 3.06 -30.51
C GLU A 136 -46.09 3.45 -29.32
N ASP A 137 -46.14 2.67 -28.23
CA ASP A 137 -45.28 2.89 -27.05
C ASP A 137 -43.85 2.36 -27.31
N LEU A 138 -43.67 1.49 -28.32
CA LEU A 138 -42.40 0.89 -28.70
C LEU A 138 -41.67 1.67 -29.80
N GLN A 139 -42.40 2.19 -30.80
CA GLN A 139 -41.85 2.92 -31.94
C GLN A 139 -41.40 4.34 -31.57
N ARG A 140 -40.40 4.89 -32.27
CA ARG A 140 -40.09 6.33 -32.24
C ARG A 140 -39.41 6.81 -33.53
N THR A 141 -39.63 8.07 -33.86
CA THR A 141 -39.12 8.82 -35.02
C THR A 141 -37.84 9.65 -34.79
N ASP A 142 -37.28 9.73 -33.56
CA ASP A 142 -36.16 10.65 -33.25
C ASP A 142 -34.94 9.97 -32.57
N ASP A 143 -33.74 10.51 -32.84
CA ASP A 143 -32.40 10.02 -32.42
C ASP A 143 -32.07 10.16 -30.91
N HIS A 144 -32.86 10.87 -30.10
CA HIS A 144 -32.62 11.06 -28.66
C HIS A 144 -33.60 10.26 -27.80
N CYS A 145 -33.63 8.94 -28.02
CA CYS A 145 -34.70 8.08 -27.53
C CYS A 145 -34.57 7.71 -26.04
N ALA A 146 -35.70 7.81 -25.33
CA ALA A 146 -35.89 7.25 -23.99
C ALA A 146 -36.03 5.73 -24.06
N SER A 147 -35.44 5.03 -23.10
CA SER A 147 -35.55 3.58 -22.96
C SER A 147 -36.85 3.21 -22.25
N LEU A 148 -37.54 2.18 -22.74
CA LEU A 148 -38.76 1.66 -22.15
C LEU A 148 -38.41 0.67 -21.03
N GLU A 149 -38.84 0.95 -19.81
CA GLU A 149 -38.74 0.00 -18.71
C GLU A 149 -40.10 -0.65 -18.46
N VAL A 150 -40.11 -1.97 -18.39
CA VAL A 150 -41.32 -2.79 -18.24
C VAL A 150 -41.16 -3.66 -17.01
N GLU A 151 -42.04 -3.48 -16.03
CA GLU A 151 -42.08 -4.29 -14.83
C GLU A 151 -43.07 -5.44 -14.99
N LEU A 152 -42.61 -6.68 -14.79
CA LEU A 152 -43.43 -7.88 -14.89
C LEU A 152 -43.25 -8.77 -13.66
N CYS A 153 -44.36 -9.34 -13.17
CA CYS A 153 -44.33 -10.36 -12.12
C CYS A 153 -44.00 -11.74 -12.72
N HIS A 154 -42.77 -11.92 -13.20
CA HIS A 154 -42.31 -13.17 -13.81
C HIS A 154 -41.14 -13.80 -13.02
N LEU A 155 -41.16 -15.13 -12.86
CA LEU A 155 -40.18 -15.86 -12.04
C LEU A 155 -38.74 -15.71 -12.53
N LEU A 156 -38.54 -15.54 -13.84
CA LEU A 156 -37.21 -15.33 -14.43
C LEU A 156 -36.55 -14.04 -13.96
N LEU A 157 -37.34 -13.01 -13.67
CA LEU A 157 -36.84 -11.67 -13.32
C LEU A 157 -36.62 -11.51 -11.80
N LYS A 158 -37.22 -12.38 -10.99
CA LYS A 158 -37.37 -12.22 -9.53
C LYS A 158 -36.05 -12.10 -8.76
N ASP A 159 -34.99 -12.77 -9.20
CA ASP A 159 -33.68 -12.77 -8.52
C ASP A 159 -32.75 -11.65 -9.03
N ASN A 160 -33.31 -10.47 -9.30
CA ASN A 160 -32.63 -9.29 -9.86
C ASN A 160 -31.98 -9.55 -11.22
N VAL A 161 -32.74 -10.19 -12.09
CA VAL A 161 -32.33 -10.52 -13.47
C VAL A 161 -33.09 -9.60 -14.42
N ASN A 162 -32.36 -8.99 -15.34
CA ASN A 162 -32.94 -8.10 -16.33
C ASN A 162 -32.92 -8.76 -17.72
N ILE A 163 -33.92 -8.45 -18.55
CA ILE A 163 -33.87 -8.75 -19.98
C ILE A 163 -33.79 -7.42 -20.70
N MET A 164 -32.73 -7.21 -21.49
CA MET A 164 -32.58 -6.00 -22.28
C MET A 164 -32.66 -6.37 -23.76
N VAL A 165 -33.47 -5.61 -24.49
CA VAL A 165 -33.70 -5.76 -25.92
C VAL A 165 -33.29 -4.46 -26.59
N PRO A 166 -32.08 -4.40 -27.19
CA PRO A 166 -31.63 -3.22 -27.91
C PRO A 166 -32.48 -2.95 -29.16
N PRO A 167 -32.56 -1.69 -29.62
CA PRO A 167 -33.22 -1.32 -30.88
C PRO A 167 -32.48 -1.94 -32.08
N ASP A 168 -33.18 -2.14 -33.19
CA ASP A 168 -32.52 -2.44 -34.47
C ASP A 168 -31.84 -1.15 -34.96
N CYS A 169 -30.50 -1.09 -34.92
CA CYS A 169 -29.74 0.09 -35.31
C CYS A 169 -28.58 -0.27 -36.24
N HIS A 170 -28.12 0.71 -37.03
CA HIS A 170 -26.96 0.52 -37.89
C HIS A 170 -25.73 0.12 -37.04
N PRO A 171 -24.86 -0.78 -37.52
CA PRO A 171 -23.73 -1.27 -36.74
C PRO A 171 -22.82 -0.16 -36.18
N ASP A 172 -22.78 1.01 -36.79
CA ASP A 172 -21.97 2.16 -36.35
C ASP A 172 -22.47 2.80 -35.05
N HIS A 173 -23.78 2.75 -34.78
CA HIS A 173 -24.37 3.38 -33.59
C HIS A 173 -24.52 2.40 -32.40
N LEU A 174 -24.20 1.11 -32.60
CA LEU A 174 -24.34 0.07 -31.56
C LEU A 174 -23.55 0.42 -30.29
N GLN A 175 -22.30 0.85 -30.42
CA GLN A 175 -21.46 1.11 -29.26
C GLN A 175 -22.01 2.26 -28.39
N GLU A 176 -22.52 3.32 -29.01
CA GLU A 176 -23.10 4.47 -28.30
C GLU A 176 -24.39 4.10 -27.55
N ILE A 177 -25.24 3.29 -28.18
CA ILE A 177 -26.49 2.82 -27.56
C ILE A 177 -26.20 1.86 -26.41
N LEU A 178 -25.25 0.96 -26.59
CA LEU A 178 -24.89 -0.03 -25.57
C LEU A 178 -24.20 0.63 -24.38
N ASN A 179 -23.25 1.54 -24.59
CA ASN A 179 -22.50 2.21 -23.51
C ASN A 179 -23.41 2.90 -22.47
N LYS A 180 -24.59 3.39 -22.88
CA LYS A 180 -25.57 4.01 -21.97
C LYS A 180 -26.12 3.03 -20.91
N HIS A 181 -26.04 1.72 -21.17
CA HIS A 181 -26.66 0.66 -20.37
C HIS A 181 -25.67 -0.41 -19.88
N MET A 182 -24.35 -0.20 -20.04
CA MET A 182 -23.31 -1.21 -19.72
C MET A 182 -22.84 -1.24 -18.26
N ASN A 183 -23.27 -0.30 -17.42
CA ASN A 183 -22.71 -0.19 -16.07
C ASN A 183 -23.28 -1.30 -15.16
N ASN A 184 -22.39 -2.04 -14.49
CA ASN A 184 -22.71 -3.08 -13.51
C ASN A 184 -23.63 -4.21 -14.01
N ILE A 185 -23.42 -4.70 -15.23
CA ILE A 185 -24.12 -5.89 -15.75
C ILE A 185 -23.18 -7.08 -15.96
N LEU A 186 -23.71 -8.29 -15.75
CA LEU A 186 -23.11 -9.53 -16.22
C LEU A 186 -23.88 -9.96 -17.48
N PRO A 187 -23.35 -9.69 -18.69
CA PRO A 187 -24.07 -9.92 -19.93
C PRO A 187 -24.12 -11.41 -20.28
N VAL A 188 -25.32 -11.88 -20.60
CA VAL A 188 -25.57 -13.16 -21.28
C VAL A 188 -26.07 -12.80 -22.67
N ILE A 189 -25.20 -12.97 -23.68
CA ILE A 189 -25.45 -12.47 -25.03
C ILE A 189 -26.20 -13.52 -25.84
N ILE A 190 -27.34 -13.11 -26.38
CA ILE A 190 -28.24 -13.96 -27.15
C ILE A 190 -28.48 -13.29 -28.50
N TYR A 191 -28.36 -14.05 -29.58
CA TYR A 191 -28.65 -13.61 -30.94
C TYR A 191 -29.74 -14.49 -31.54
N ALA A 192 -30.95 -13.94 -31.66
CA ALA A 192 -32.12 -14.61 -32.22
C ALA A 192 -32.14 -14.54 -33.76
N ILE A 193 -32.30 -15.69 -34.40
CA ILE A 193 -32.26 -15.87 -35.85
C ILE A 193 -33.58 -16.50 -36.28
N PHE A 194 -34.35 -15.79 -37.12
CA PHE A 194 -35.60 -16.30 -37.68
C PHE A 194 -35.43 -16.81 -39.11
N GLU A 195 -34.51 -16.28 -39.88
CA GLU A 195 -34.27 -16.69 -41.28
C GLU A 195 -33.17 -17.75 -41.37
N ASP A 196 -33.05 -18.39 -42.54
CA ASP A 196 -32.06 -19.47 -42.77
C ASP A 196 -30.66 -18.91 -43.08
N ILE A 197 -30.57 -17.61 -43.37
CA ILE A 197 -29.35 -16.93 -43.83
C ILE A 197 -29.15 -15.65 -43.02
N LEU A 198 -27.89 -15.41 -42.61
CA LEU A 198 -27.50 -14.13 -42.01
C LEU A 198 -27.17 -13.13 -43.12
N SER A 199 -27.83 -11.96 -43.10
CA SER A 199 -27.49 -10.88 -44.03
C SER A 199 -26.11 -10.28 -43.73
N ASP A 200 -25.49 -9.60 -44.70
CA ASP A 200 -24.21 -8.91 -44.49
C ASP A 200 -24.26 -7.90 -43.33
N SER A 201 -25.40 -7.22 -43.14
CA SER A 201 -25.63 -6.31 -42.01
C SER A 201 -25.61 -7.06 -40.68
N ASN A 202 -26.26 -8.23 -40.60
CA ASN A 202 -26.25 -9.05 -39.39
C ASN A 202 -24.84 -9.57 -39.08
N ILE A 203 -24.07 -9.97 -40.11
CA ILE A 203 -22.69 -10.43 -39.93
C ILE A 203 -21.80 -9.29 -39.41
N GLN A 204 -21.96 -8.07 -39.94
CA GLN A 204 -21.24 -6.89 -39.45
C GLN A 204 -21.61 -6.54 -38.00
N GLU A 205 -22.90 -6.59 -37.66
CA GLU A 205 -23.38 -6.42 -36.29
C GLU A 205 -22.75 -7.44 -35.35
N ILE A 206 -22.84 -8.74 -35.64
CA ILE A 206 -22.29 -9.81 -34.78
C ILE A 206 -20.77 -9.63 -34.60
N ARG A 207 -20.03 -9.25 -35.66
CA ARG A 207 -18.59 -8.96 -35.58
C ARG A 207 -18.30 -7.78 -34.64
N LYS A 208 -19.03 -6.68 -34.76
CA LYS A 208 -18.87 -5.53 -33.84
C LYS A 208 -19.26 -5.90 -32.41
N LEU A 209 -20.31 -6.69 -32.21
CA LEU A 209 -20.67 -7.17 -30.88
C LEU A 209 -19.56 -8.03 -30.26
N LYS A 210 -18.83 -8.82 -31.05
CA LYS A 210 -17.66 -9.58 -30.56
C LYS A 210 -16.48 -8.68 -30.18
N GLU A 211 -16.31 -7.56 -30.86
CA GLU A 211 -15.29 -6.55 -30.50
C GLU A 211 -15.67 -5.82 -29.20
N ILE A 212 -16.95 -5.49 -29.03
CA ILE A 212 -17.49 -4.82 -27.84
C ILE A 212 -17.50 -5.77 -26.64
N TYR A 213 -17.95 -7.01 -26.83
CA TYR A 213 -18.10 -8.01 -25.79
C TYR A 213 -17.15 -9.19 -26.00
N ASN A 214 -16.19 -9.32 -25.08
CA ASN A 214 -15.39 -10.53 -24.96
C ASN A 214 -16.14 -11.62 -24.15
N PHE A 215 -17.38 -11.90 -24.52
CA PHE A 215 -18.28 -12.88 -23.89
C PHE A 215 -18.80 -13.88 -24.95
N PRO A 216 -19.19 -15.10 -24.53
CA PRO A 216 -19.75 -16.08 -25.45
C PRO A 216 -21.13 -15.65 -25.96
N PHE A 217 -21.41 -15.99 -27.21
CA PHE A 217 -22.69 -15.77 -27.87
C PHE A 217 -23.52 -17.04 -27.86
N LEU A 218 -24.79 -16.89 -27.50
CA LEU A 218 -25.80 -17.90 -27.75
C LEU A 218 -26.60 -17.54 -28.99
N PHE A 219 -26.43 -18.30 -30.07
CA PHE A 219 -27.26 -18.19 -31.25
C PHE A 219 -28.51 -19.07 -31.08
N VAL A 220 -29.68 -18.49 -31.34
CA VAL A 220 -30.96 -19.21 -31.21
C VAL A 220 -31.69 -19.15 -32.54
N SER A 221 -31.92 -20.33 -33.13
CA SER A 221 -32.80 -20.48 -34.30
C SER A 221 -34.24 -20.54 -33.83
N VAL A 222 -34.97 -19.46 -34.11
CA VAL A 222 -36.34 -19.21 -33.71
C VAL A 222 -37.29 -19.56 -34.85
N SER A 223 -38.41 -20.19 -34.51
CA SER A 223 -39.44 -20.65 -35.45
C SER A 223 -40.80 -20.13 -35.02
N ASN A 224 -41.72 -19.93 -35.98
CA ASN A 224 -43.10 -19.61 -35.64
C ASN A 224 -43.71 -20.81 -34.91
N VAL A 225 -44.00 -20.62 -33.62
CA VAL A 225 -44.98 -21.46 -32.94
C VAL A 225 -46.32 -20.94 -33.41
N GLU A 226 -46.85 -21.46 -34.52
CA GLU A 226 -48.28 -21.34 -34.71
C GLU A 226 -48.93 -21.99 -33.48
N PRO A 227 -49.77 -21.28 -32.71
CA PRO A 227 -50.59 -21.94 -31.72
C PRO A 227 -51.40 -22.93 -32.52
N THR A 228 -51.16 -24.23 -32.31
CA THR A 228 -51.83 -25.35 -32.97
C THR A 228 -53.22 -24.91 -33.42
N GLN A 229 -53.35 -24.51 -34.70
CA GLN A 229 -54.67 -24.41 -35.28
C GLN A 229 -55.21 -25.81 -35.11
N SER A 230 -56.29 -25.91 -34.34
CA SER A 230 -56.99 -27.14 -34.03
C SER A 230 -56.91 -28.08 -35.23
N THR A 231 -56.13 -29.16 -35.09
CA THR A 231 -55.96 -30.21 -36.11
C THR A 231 -57.28 -30.92 -36.42
N GLU A 232 -58.36 -30.56 -35.74
CA GLU A 232 -59.74 -31.02 -35.93
C GLU A 232 -60.30 -30.78 -37.34
N SER A 233 -59.69 -29.91 -38.17
CA SER A 233 -60.16 -29.64 -39.54
C SER A 233 -59.27 -30.21 -40.66
N LEU A 234 -58.15 -30.86 -40.34
CA LEU A 234 -57.22 -31.40 -41.36
C LEU A 234 -57.36 -32.91 -41.49
N THR A 235 -57.28 -33.42 -42.71
CA THR A 235 -57.30 -34.87 -42.98
C THR A 235 -56.03 -35.54 -42.44
N GLU A 236 -56.11 -36.82 -42.05
CA GLU A 236 -54.98 -37.61 -41.51
C GLU A 236 -53.75 -37.59 -42.45
N SER A 237 -53.98 -37.51 -43.76
CA SER A 237 -52.95 -37.35 -44.79
C SER A 237 -52.27 -35.98 -44.80
N GLU A 238 -52.97 -34.89 -44.46
CA GLU A 238 -52.41 -33.53 -44.38
C GLU A 238 -51.63 -33.34 -43.07
N GLN A 239 -52.07 -33.96 -41.98
CA GLN A 239 -51.34 -34.00 -40.71
C GLN A 239 -49.99 -34.73 -40.87
N HIS A 240 -49.99 -35.88 -41.54
CA HIS A 240 -48.76 -36.65 -41.81
C HIS A 240 -47.79 -35.93 -42.77
N LEU A 241 -48.30 -35.12 -43.71
CA LEU A 241 -47.47 -34.30 -44.62
C LEU A 241 -46.79 -33.11 -43.89
N LEU A 242 -47.47 -32.48 -42.93
CA LEU A 242 -46.92 -31.40 -42.11
C LEU A 242 -45.87 -31.92 -41.11
N GLU A 243 -46.11 -33.07 -40.49
CA GLU A 243 -45.15 -33.69 -39.57
C GLU A 243 -43.88 -34.19 -40.29
N CYS A 244 -43.99 -34.74 -41.50
CA CYS A 244 -42.83 -35.20 -42.27
C CYS A 244 -41.99 -34.05 -42.88
N ASN A 245 -42.62 -32.97 -43.37
CA ASN A 245 -41.91 -31.87 -44.03
C ASN A 245 -41.40 -30.79 -43.06
N GLY A 246 -42.10 -30.53 -41.94
CA GLY A 246 -41.70 -29.52 -40.96
C GLY A 246 -40.40 -29.87 -40.21
N GLY A 247 -40.20 -31.15 -39.90
CA GLY A 247 -38.99 -31.64 -39.23
C GLY A 247 -37.74 -31.60 -40.11
N GLN A 248 -37.87 -31.88 -41.41
CA GLN A 248 -36.74 -31.86 -42.35
C GLN A 248 -36.28 -30.43 -42.67
N ASN A 249 -37.21 -29.49 -42.86
CA ASN A 249 -36.87 -28.08 -43.13
C ASN A 249 -36.22 -27.38 -41.93
N THR A 250 -36.63 -27.71 -40.70
CA THR A 250 -36.02 -27.13 -39.50
C THR A 250 -34.59 -27.64 -39.30
N LEU A 251 -34.32 -28.91 -39.63
CA LEU A 251 -32.99 -29.50 -39.53
C LEU A 251 -32.03 -28.93 -40.58
N THR A 252 -32.47 -28.78 -41.83
CA THR A 252 -31.66 -28.17 -42.90
C THR A 252 -31.37 -26.70 -42.63
N LYS A 253 -32.34 -25.96 -42.09
CA LYS A 253 -32.15 -24.57 -41.62
C LYS A 253 -31.05 -24.46 -40.55
N ILE A 254 -31.10 -25.30 -39.51
CA ILE A 254 -30.09 -25.29 -38.43
C ILE A 254 -28.70 -25.66 -38.96
N GLN A 255 -28.61 -26.62 -39.88
CA GLN A 255 -27.34 -27.01 -40.51
C GLN A 255 -26.75 -25.87 -41.35
N ASN A 256 -27.58 -25.18 -42.15
CA ASN A 256 -27.13 -24.02 -42.93
C ASN A 256 -26.60 -22.89 -42.04
N LEU A 257 -27.28 -22.62 -40.91
CA LEU A 257 -26.83 -21.63 -39.93
C LEU A 257 -25.56 -22.07 -39.21
N HIS A 258 -25.45 -23.35 -38.86
CA HIS A 258 -24.25 -23.92 -38.25
C HIS A 258 -23.02 -23.71 -39.15
N ASP A 259 -23.12 -24.09 -40.43
CA ASP A 259 -22.03 -23.95 -41.39
C ASP A 259 -21.62 -22.47 -41.59
N GLN A 260 -22.58 -21.55 -41.60
CA GLN A 260 -22.31 -20.12 -41.65
C GLN A 260 -21.54 -19.65 -40.41
N LEU A 261 -21.96 -20.04 -39.21
CA LEU A 261 -21.32 -19.65 -37.96
C LEU A 261 -19.93 -20.29 -37.77
N VAL A 262 -19.72 -21.50 -38.27
CA VAL A 262 -18.39 -22.14 -38.36
C VAL A 262 -17.47 -21.33 -39.25
N ARG A 263 -17.91 -20.95 -40.47
CA ARG A 263 -17.12 -20.12 -41.39
C ARG A 263 -16.77 -18.75 -40.80
N LEU A 264 -17.64 -18.21 -39.95
CA LEU A 264 -17.41 -16.97 -39.23
C LEU A 264 -16.52 -17.13 -37.98
N GLY A 265 -16.13 -18.37 -37.63
CA GLY A 265 -15.25 -18.68 -36.50
C GLY A 265 -15.94 -18.57 -35.14
N TYR A 266 -17.27 -18.75 -35.09
CA TYR A 266 -18.03 -18.75 -33.83
C TYR A 266 -18.23 -20.16 -33.27
N LEU A 267 -18.40 -21.18 -34.13
CA LEU A 267 -18.56 -22.59 -33.74
C LEU A 267 -17.35 -23.43 -34.18
N ASN A 268 -17.12 -24.57 -33.52
CA ASN A 268 -16.05 -25.50 -33.87
C ASN A 268 -16.59 -26.62 -34.79
N ASP A 269 -15.83 -27.03 -35.80
CA ASP A 269 -16.18 -28.10 -36.75
C ASP A 269 -16.41 -29.50 -36.10
N THR A 270 -16.09 -29.67 -34.81
CA THR A 270 -16.02 -30.97 -34.13
C THR A 270 -17.23 -31.34 -33.28
N ASP A 271 -18.34 -30.61 -33.38
CA ASP A 271 -19.52 -30.81 -32.52
C ASP A 271 -20.37 -32.06 -32.83
N ASN A 272 -19.91 -32.94 -33.71
CA ASN A 272 -20.54 -34.24 -33.95
C ASN A 272 -19.83 -35.39 -33.19
N ILE A 273 -20.50 -35.85 -32.13
CA ILE A 273 -20.63 -37.27 -31.68
C ILE A 273 -19.73 -37.78 -30.53
N LYS A 274 -18.74 -37.05 -29.97
CA LYS A 274 -17.94 -37.58 -28.81
C LYS A 274 -17.65 -36.63 -27.64
N THR A 275 -18.21 -35.44 -27.63
CA THR A 275 -17.77 -34.33 -26.75
C THR A 275 -18.53 -34.18 -25.43
N ASP A 276 -19.60 -34.92 -25.21
CA ASP A 276 -20.53 -34.70 -24.09
C ASP A 276 -19.92 -35.02 -22.69
N GLU A 277 -18.95 -35.94 -22.61
CA GLU A 277 -18.20 -36.22 -21.37
C GLU A 277 -17.02 -35.26 -21.13
N LEU A 278 -16.38 -34.79 -22.20
CA LEU A 278 -15.22 -33.88 -22.14
C LEU A 278 -15.64 -32.44 -21.83
N ILE A 279 -16.79 -31.99 -22.34
CA ILE A 279 -17.39 -30.68 -22.02
C ILE A 279 -17.83 -30.64 -20.55
N LYS A 280 -18.46 -31.71 -20.04
CA LYS A 280 -18.80 -31.83 -18.60
C LYS A 280 -17.56 -31.78 -17.70
N ARG A 281 -16.44 -32.39 -18.08
CA ARG A 281 -15.18 -32.33 -17.30
C ARG A 281 -14.50 -30.97 -17.36
N LYS A 282 -14.57 -30.26 -18.49
CA LYS A 282 -14.07 -28.88 -18.61
C LYS A 282 -14.86 -27.92 -17.73
N SER A 283 -16.19 -28.06 -17.58
CA SER A 283 -17.05 -27.16 -16.79
C SER A 283 -16.64 -26.88 -15.32
N TYR A 284 -15.62 -27.55 -14.77
CA TYR A 284 -15.10 -27.38 -13.41
C TYR A 284 -13.72 -26.69 -13.32
N CYS A 285 -13.14 -26.20 -14.43
CA CYS A 285 -11.82 -25.54 -14.43
C CYS A 285 -11.91 -24.01 -14.58
N LEU A 286 -10.99 -23.28 -13.93
CA LEU A 286 -10.82 -21.83 -14.03
C LEU A 286 -10.55 -21.35 -15.47
N ASP A 287 -9.85 -22.19 -16.25
CA ASP A 287 -9.36 -21.88 -17.61
C ASP A 287 -10.31 -22.34 -18.72
N CYS A 288 -11.57 -22.62 -18.40
CA CYS A 288 -12.52 -23.01 -19.43
C CYS A 288 -12.99 -21.81 -20.25
N SER A 289 -12.48 -21.76 -21.49
CA SER A 289 -13.03 -20.95 -22.55
C SER A 289 -14.51 -21.28 -22.71
N LEU A 290 -15.37 -20.30 -22.44
CA LEU A 290 -16.78 -20.38 -22.80
C LEU A 290 -16.85 -20.36 -24.32
N TYR A 291 -17.59 -21.30 -24.91
CA TYR A 291 -17.75 -21.39 -26.35
C TYR A 291 -19.07 -20.76 -26.78
N ASN A 292 -19.13 -20.26 -28.01
CA ASN A 292 -20.43 -19.88 -28.57
C ASN A 292 -21.23 -21.15 -28.86
N THR A 293 -22.55 -21.06 -28.80
CA THR A 293 -23.43 -22.23 -28.99
C THR A 293 -24.59 -21.86 -29.88
N LEU A 294 -25.02 -22.79 -30.74
CA LEU A 294 -26.24 -22.67 -31.54
C LEU A 294 -27.31 -23.63 -30.99
N ILE A 295 -28.49 -23.09 -30.69
CA ILE A 295 -29.65 -23.86 -30.18
C ILE A 295 -30.84 -23.64 -31.10
N CYS A 296 -31.74 -24.63 -31.18
CA CYS A 296 -33.06 -24.51 -31.80
C CYS A 296 -34.13 -24.34 -30.74
N ASP A 297 -35.19 -23.59 -31.04
CA ASP A 297 -36.40 -23.41 -30.23
C ASP A 297 -36.88 -24.68 -29.50
N THR A 298 -36.84 -25.83 -30.18
CA THR A 298 -37.26 -27.13 -29.62
C THR A 298 -36.36 -27.65 -28.49
N ARG A 299 -35.07 -27.28 -28.47
CA ARG A 299 -34.07 -27.64 -27.45
C ARG A 299 -33.71 -26.48 -26.53
N MET A 300 -34.50 -25.40 -26.57
CA MET A 300 -34.21 -24.19 -25.81
C MET A 300 -34.05 -24.47 -24.33
N ASN A 301 -34.87 -25.33 -23.74
CA ASN A 301 -34.78 -25.57 -22.30
C ASN A 301 -33.41 -26.13 -21.88
N GLU A 302 -32.94 -27.22 -22.49
CA GLU A 302 -31.73 -27.91 -22.02
C GLU A 302 -30.45 -27.13 -22.34
N GLY A 303 -30.27 -26.72 -23.59
CA GLY A 303 -29.05 -26.02 -23.99
C GLY A 303 -28.94 -24.62 -23.39
N PHE A 304 -30.07 -23.91 -23.21
CA PHE A 304 -30.05 -22.57 -22.63
C PHE A 304 -29.73 -22.61 -21.13
N ILE A 305 -30.24 -23.61 -20.40
CA ILE A 305 -29.88 -23.82 -19.00
C ILE A 305 -28.38 -24.09 -18.87
N VAL A 306 -27.82 -24.98 -19.71
CA VAL A 306 -26.38 -25.29 -19.68
C VAL A 306 -25.56 -24.02 -19.96
N PHE A 307 -25.93 -23.26 -20.98
CA PHE A 307 -25.22 -22.02 -21.33
C PHE A 307 -25.25 -20.99 -20.19
N ILE A 308 -26.43 -20.70 -19.62
CA ILE A 308 -26.55 -19.79 -18.47
C ILE A 308 -25.73 -20.31 -17.29
N HIS A 309 -25.83 -21.62 -16.99
CA HIS A 309 -25.07 -22.23 -15.91
C HIS A 309 -23.56 -22.02 -16.10
N GLU A 310 -23.03 -22.23 -17.29
CA GLU A 310 -21.61 -22.07 -17.60
C GLU A 310 -21.14 -20.61 -17.45
N VAL A 311 -21.90 -19.65 -17.99
CA VAL A 311 -21.58 -18.21 -17.88
C VAL A 311 -21.57 -17.77 -16.41
N LEU A 312 -22.63 -18.09 -15.66
CA LEU A 312 -22.78 -17.73 -14.25
C LEU A 312 -21.70 -18.40 -13.38
N LYS A 313 -21.46 -19.70 -13.60
CA LYS A 313 -20.44 -20.46 -12.85
C LYS A 313 -19.03 -19.98 -13.14
N SER A 314 -18.70 -19.71 -14.40
CA SER A 314 -17.40 -19.15 -14.80
C SER A 314 -17.14 -17.80 -14.11
N SER A 315 -18.16 -16.93 -14.08
CA SER A 315 -18.08 -15.65 -13.36
C SER A 315 -17.80 -15.85 -11.86
N ILE A 316 -18.54 -16.74 -11.18
CA ILE A 316 -18.32 -17.05 -9.77
C ILE A 316 -16.92 -17.61 -9.52
N LEU A 317 -16.48 -18.56 -10.34
CA LEU A 317 -15.16 -19.18 -10.18
C LEU A 317 -14.03 -18.16 -10.34
N LYS A 318 -14.14 -17.25 -11.32
CA LYS A 318 -13.18 -16.15 -11.49
C LYS A 318 -13.15 -15.23 -10.25
N MET A 319 -14.31 -14.86 -9.71
CA MET A 319 -14.36 -14.03 -8.49
C MET A 319 -13.81 -14.76 -7.26
N ALA A 320 -14.15 -16.04 -7.08
CA ALA A 320 -13.66 -16.87 -5.99
C ALA A 320 -12.14 -17.08 -6.07
N ALA A 321 -11.59 -17.27 -7.27
CA ALA A 321 -10.15 -17.42 -7.47
C ALA A 321 -9.39 -16.14 -7.16
N LEU A 322 -9.88 -14.99 -7.60
CA LEU A 322 -9.30 -13.69 -7.24
C LEU A 322 -9.28 -13.49 -5.73
N LEU A 323 -10.38 -13.84 -5.04
CA LEU A 323 -10.44 -13.78 -3.59
C LEU A 323 -9.47 -14.75 -2.91
N SER A 324 -9.36 -15.98 -3.42
CA SER A 324 -8.42 -16.99 -2.92
C SER A 324 -6.96 -16.58 -3.11
N GLU A 325 -6.63 -15.90 -4.21
CA GLU A 325 -5.30 -15.36 -4.45
C GLU A 325 -4.97 -14.28 -3.42
N ILE A 326 -5.89 -13.36 -3.14
CA ILE A 326 -5.74 -12.33 -2.09
C ILE A 326 -5.49 -13.01 -0.73
N HIS A 327 -6.30 -14.01 -0.38
CA HIS A 327 -6.13 -14.75 0.89
C HIS A 327 -4.77 -15.43 0.98
N SER A 328 -4.32 -16.05 -0.11
CA SER A 328 -3.04 -16.74 -0.18
C SER A 328 -1.86 -15.78 -0.03
N GLN A 329 -1.94 -14.61 -0.68
CA GLN A 329 -0.95 -13.54 -0.54
C GLN A 329 -0.92 -12.98 0.88
N CYS A 330 -2.09 -12.71 1.48
CA CYS A 330 -2.20 -12.24 2.86
C CYS A 330 -1.54 -13.24 3.82
N LEU A 331 -1.93 -14.51 3.74
CA LEU A 331 -1.43 -15.57 4.62
C LEU A 331 0.07 -15.77 4.46
N ARG A 332 0.59 -15.78 3.22
CA ARG A 332 2.04 -15.88 2.95
C ARG A 332 2.79 -14.72 3.61
N ARG A 333 2.30 -13.49 3.49
CA ARG A 333 2.93 -12.33 4.12
C ARG A 333 2.86 -12.42 5.64
N PHE A 334 1.72 -12.79 6.21
CA PHE A 334 1.59 -13.00 7.66
C PHE A 334 2.60 -14.01 8.20
N ILE A 335 2.78 -15.13 7.50
CA ILE A 335 3.76 -16.14 7.89
C ILE A 335 5.18 -15.56 7.85
N LEU A 336 5.57 -14.92 6.75
CA LEU A 336 6.91 -14.34 6.61
C LEU A 336 7.19 -13.27 7.67
N SER A 337 6.23 -12.35 7.86
CA SER A 337 6.28 -11.33 8.91
C SER A 337 6.38 -11.91 10.32
N ALA A 338 5.65 -12.99 10.61
CA ALA A 338 5.75 -13.67 11.91
C ALA A 338 7.12 -14.32 12.11
N PHE A 339 7.72 -14.89 11.05
CA PHE A 339 9.07 -15.44 11.11
C PHE A 339 10.13 -14.35 11.33
N ASP A 340 10.02 -13.22 10.63
CA ASP A 340 10.94 -12.08 10.81
C ASP A 340 10.82 -11.51 12.22
N MET A 341 9.60 -11.32 12.72
CA MET A 341 9.36 -10.87 14.09
C MET A 341 9.91 -11.86 15.13
N ALA A 342 9.70 -13.17 14.95
CA ALA A 342 10.25 -14.18 15.85
C ALA A 342 11.78 -14.17 15.86
N ARG A 343 12.40 -13.93 14.70
CA ARG A 343 13.85 -13.78 14.58
C ARG A 343 14.34 -12.51 15.29
N GLU A 344 13.69 -11.38 15.07
CA GLU A 344 14.03 -10.11 15.73
C GLU A 344 13.92 -10.23 17.25
N ILE A 345 12.85 -10.83 17.77
CA ILE A 345 12.66 -11.05 19.22
C ILE A 345 13.81 -11.88 19.82
N GLN A 346 14.41 -12.81 19.06
CA GLN A 346 15.53 -13.62 19.54
C GLN A 346 16.90 -12.92 19.40
N ILE A 347 17.11 -12.15 18.33
CA ILE A 347 18.41 -11.56 18.00
C ILE A 347 18.59 -10.20 18.68
N THR A 348 17.56 -9.36 18.68
CA THR A 348 17.64 -7.97 19.18
C THR A 348 18.09 -7.88 20.64
N PRO A 349 17.58 -8.70 21.59
CA PRO A 349 18.08 -8.66 22.98
C PRO A 349 19.57 -9.02 23.09
N LYS A 350 20.05 -9.97 22.29
CA LYS A 350 21.47 -10.37 22.27
C LYS A 350 22.34 -9.24 21.74
N ARG A 351 21.90 -8.55 20.68
CA ARG A 351 22.60 -7.38 20.11
C ARG A 351 22.65 -6.23 21.11
N ILE A 352 21.56 -5.96 21.84
CA ILE A 352 21.53 -4.93 22.89
C ILE A 352 22.49 -5.26 24.03
N LEU A 353 22.48 -6.50 24.54
CA LEU A 353 23.39 -6.93 25.60
C LEU A 353 24.86 -6.84 25.17
N TYR A 354 25.15 -7.22 23.92
CA TYR A 354 26.49 -7.07 23.36
C TYR A 354 26.91 -5.60 23.27
N ALA A 355 26.03 -4.72 22.78
CA ALA A 355 26.30 -3.29 22.72
C ALA A 355 26.58 -2.70 24.11
N GLN A 356 25.80 -3.08 25.13
CA GLN A 356 26.02 -2.66 26.51
C GLN A 356 27.38 -3.13 27.06
N ASP A 357 27.79 -4.36 26.78
CA ASP A 357 29.10 -4.88 27.22
C ASP A 357 30.26 -4.14 26.55
N ILE A 358 30.14 -3.84 25.25
CA ILE A 358 31.15 -3.07 24.53
C ILE A 358 31.20 -1.62 25.03
N GLU A 359 30.05 -0.98 25.25
CA GLU A 359 29.98 0.37 25.83
C GLU A 359 30.64 0.42 27.20
N LEU A 360 30.38 -0.57 28.06
CA LEU A 360 30.98 -0.65 29.39
C LEU A 360 32.50 -0.88 29.33
N LYS A 361 32.98 -1.70 28.39
CA LYS A 361 34.42 -1.88 28.12
C LYS A 361 35.07 -0.59 27.62
N LEU A 362 34.40 0.14 26.74
CA LEU A 362 34.86 1.43 26.24
C LEU A 362 34.95 2.43 27.38
N TYR A 363 33.89 2.58 28.17
CA TYR A 363 33.86 3.45 29.35
C TYR A 363 35.02 3.15 30.32
N LYS A 364 35.27 1.87 30.64
CA LYS A 364 36.40 1.48 31.50
C LYS A 364 37.76 1.86 30.91
N LYS A 365 37.95 1.70 29.61
CA LYS A 365 39.20 2.10 28.93
C LYS A 365 39.37 3.61 28.96
N LEU A 366 38.31 4.38 28.69
CA LEU A 366 38.33 5.84 28.74
C LEU A 366 38.64 6.34 30.16
N MET A 367 38.01 5.76 31.17
CA MET A 367 38.27 6.10 32.58
C MET A 367 39.70 5.78 33.01
N LYS A 368 40.29 4.70 32.50
CA LYS A 368 41.70 4.37 32.75
C LYS A 368 42.63 5.42 32.13
N ILE A 369 42.40 5.80 30.88
CA ILE A 369 43.17 6.85 30.19
C ILE A 369 43.05 8.17 30.96
N ALA A 370 41.84 8.57 31.36
CA ALA A 370 41.62 9.76 32.16
C ALA A 370 42.35 9.73 33.51
N GLY A 371 42.35 8.57 34.19
CA GLY A 371 43.07 8.38 35.46
C GLY A 371 44.60 8.50 35.31
N GLU A 372 45.19 7.86 34.30
CA GLU A 372 46.62 7.97 33.99
C GLU A 372 47.02 9.42 33.66
N GLN A 373 46.14 10.16 33.00
CA GLN A 373 46.37 11.58 32.67
C GLN A 373 46.27 12.50 33.89
N GLN A 374 45.37 12.23 34.83
CA GLN A 374 45.34 12.97 36.10
C GLN A 374 46.68 12.83 36.85
N GLU A 375 47.31 11.65 36.79
CA GLU A 375 48.64 11.42 37.37
C GLU A 375 49.74 12.16 36.58
N GLU A 376 49.67 12.17 35.25
CA GLU A 376 50.62 12.91 34.39
C GLU A 376 50.57 14.42 34.65
N ILE A 377 49.37 15.02 34.70
CA ILE A 377 49.17 16.45 35.04
C ILE A 377 49.74 16.75 36.43
N SER A 378 49.54 15.85 37.40
CA SER A 378 50.15 15.99 38.73
C SER A 378 51.69 15.96 38.66
N GLY A 379 52.27 15.10 37.84
CA GLY A 379 53.71 15.02 37.61
C GLY A 379 54.28 16.26 36.91
N ILE A 380 53.57 16.82 35.93
CA ILE A 380 53.91 18.07 35.25
C ILE A 380 53.96 19.21 36.26
N ILE A 381 52.90 19.40 37.04
CA ILE A 381 52.83 20.46 38.06
C ILE A 381 53.95 20.30 39.09
N GLN A 382 54.23 19.06 39.52
CA GLN A 382 55.32 18.79 40.47
C GLN A 382 56.69 19.14 39.88
N ARG A 383 56.95 18.79 38.62
CA ARG A 383 58.21 19.12 37.93
C ARG A 383 58.37 20.61 37.74
N THR A 384 57.31 21.31 37.31
CA THR A 384 57.33 22.77 37.15
C THR A 384 57.57 23.49 38.48
N LEU A 385 56.95 23.04 39.58
CA LEU A 385 57.20 23.59 40.91
C LEU A 385 58.65 23.36 41.36
N GLN A 386 59.21 22.18 41.08
CA GLN A 386 60.60 21.85 41.42
C GLN A 386 61.61 22.66 40.59
N GLU A 387 61.33 22.89 39.30
CA GLU A 387 62.13 23.74 38.42
C GLU A 387 62.09 25.22 38.86
N MET A 388 60.92 25.72 39.25
CA MET A 388 60.80 27.07 39.84
C MET A 388 61.54 27.19 41.17
N LYS A 389 61.62 26.10 41.95
CA LYS A 389 62.38 26.04 43.20
C LYS A 389 63.89 26.00 42.96
N SER A 390 64.38 25.38 41.88
CA SER A 390 65.81 25.39 41.57
C SER A 390 66.26 26.71 40.96
N ASN A 391 65.37 27.41 40.24
CA ASN A 391 65.68 28.63 39.49
C ASN A 391 64.98 29.87 40.08
N VAL A 392 64.93 29.98 41.41
CA VAL A 392 64.22 31.07 42.12
C VAL A 392 64.68 32.47 41.67
N SER A 393 65.94 32.61 41.27
CA SER A 393 66.50 33.88 40.78
C SER A 393 65.90 34.31 39.43
N GLU A 394 65.62 33.38 38.52
CA GLU A 394 64.96 33.67 37.22
C GLU A 394 63.46 33.95 37.40
N VAL A 395 62.87 33.44 38.48
CA VAL A 395 61.47 33.74 38.81
C VAL A 395 61.32 35.20 39.20
N LEU A 396 62.35 35.83 39.77
CA LEU A 396 62.36 37.25 40.18
C LEU A 396 62.76 38.22 39.05
N GLU A 397 63.19 37.75 37.88
CA GLU A 397 63.46 38.60 36.71
C GLU A 397 62.16 39.28 36.23
N GLY A 398 62.04 40.57 36.55
CA GLY A 398 60.84 41.38 36.29
C GLY A 398 60.20 42.00 37.53
N TYR A 399 60.75 41.76 38.74
CA TYR A 399 60.43 42.54 39.93
C TYR A 399 61.13 43.90 39.85
N ASN A 400 60.40 44.97 39.57
CA ASN A 400 60.93 46.33 39.63
C ASN A 400 60.94 46.78 41.10
N GLU A 401 62.13 46.97 41.67
CA GLU A 401 62.30 47.67 42.95
C GLU A 401 61.91 49.15 42.75
N ASN A 402 60.61 49.45 42.87
CA ASN A 402 60.19 50.83 43.05
C ASN A 402 60.54 51.24 44.48
N GLU A 403 61.63 51.97 44.64
CA GLU A 403 62.29 52.30 45.91
C GLU A 403 61.52 53.22 46.88
N ASP A 404 60.25 53.54 46.67
CA ASP A 404 59.54 54.43 47.60
C ASP A 404 58.20 53.83 48.10
N TYR A 405 58.19 53.50 49.40
CA TYR A 405 57.05 53.13 50.26
C TYR A 405 56.31 51.81 50.00
N GLN A 406 57.00 50.72 49.68
CA GLN A 406 56.40 49.38 49.74
C GLN A 406 56.46 48.78 51.16
N THR A 407 55.31 48.66 51.84
CA THR A 407 55.22 47.75 53.01
C THR A 407 55.51 46.31 52.61
N ALA A 408 56.16 45.53 53.48
CA ALA A 408 56.48 44.11 53.24
C ALA A 408 55.26 43.29 52.75
N LYS A 409 54.04 43.65 53.18
CA LYS A 409 52.78 43.04 52.70
C LYS A 409 52.50 43.28 51.21
N MET A 410 52.76 44.48 50.69
CA MET A 410 52.57 44.78 49.26
C MET A 410 53.64 44.08 48.41
N ALA A 411 54.90 44.10 48.87
CA ALA A 411 55.99 43.38 48.21
C ALA A 411 55.72 41.85 48.17
N THR A 412 55.21 41.26 49.26
CA THR A 412 54.80 39.85 49.26
C THR A 412 53.66 39.56 48.28
N LEU A 413 52.68 40.45 48.15
CA LEU A 413 51.56 40.29 47.19
C LEU A 413 52.04 40.39 45.73
N GLU A 414 52.97 41.29 45.43
CA GLU A 414 53.56 41.43 44.09
C GLU A 414 54.41 40.20 43.72
N ILE A 415 55.25 39.73 44.64
CA ILE A 415 56.04 38.50 44.47
C ILE A 415 55.11 37.29 44.29
N GLN A 416 54.03 37.18 45.07
CA GLN A 416 53.01 36.13 44.89
C GLN A 416 52.37 36.19 43.50
N GLN A 417 51.98 37.37 43.01
CA GLN A 417 51.39 37.52 41.68
C GLN A 417 52.37 37.16 40.56
N LEU A 418 53.65 37.48 40.73
CA LEU A 418 54.70 37.19 39.77
C LEU A 418 54.98 35.68 39.67
N VAL A 419 55.13 35.02 40.82
CA VAL A 419 55.29 33.55 40.93
C VAL A 419 54.07 32.85 40.30
N LEU A 420 52.87 33.31 40.62
CA LEU A 420 51.63 32.78 40.05
C LEU A 420 51.57 32.94 38.53
N ARG A 421 51.94 34.12 38.00
CA ARG A 421 51.91 34.39 36.56
C ARG A 421 52.89 33.49 35.80
N ARG A 422 54.08 33.25 36.36
CA ARG A 422 55.10 32.39 35.75
C ARG A 422 54.72 30.91 35.83
N LEU A 423 54.20 30.47 36.99
CA LEU A 423 53.60 29.13 37.16
C LEU A 423 52.50 28.89 36.15
N ARG A 424 51.57 29.84 36.03
CA ARG A 424 50.46 29.79 35.07
C ARG A 424 50.93 29.62 33.64
N ASN A 425 51.88 30.45 33.19
CA ASN A 425 52.33 30.42 31.81
C ASN A 425 53.09 29.12 31.48
N SER A 426 53.91 28.61 32.41
CA SER A 426 54.67 27.36 32.22
C SER A 426 53.77 26.11 32.30
N VAL A 427 52.84 26.08 33.26
CA VAL A 427 51.88 24.97 33.40
C VAL A 427 50.89 24.97 32.23
N ALA A 428 50.42 26.14 31.76
CA ALA A 428 49.48 26.22 30.65
C ALA A 428 50.11 25.75 29.32
N THR A 429 51.36 26.10 29.02
CA THR A 429 52.02 25.66 27.79
C THR A 429 52.24 24.15 27.77
N GLN A 430 52.61 23.55 28.91
CA GLN A 430 52.80 22.10 29.04
C GLN A 430 51.46 21.33 29.04
N ILE A 431 50.42 21.86 29.67
CA ILE A 431 49.07 21.25 29.64
C ILE A 431 48.48 21.27 28.22
N VAL A 432 48.63 22.36 27.46
CA VAL A 432 48.11 22.42 26.07
C VAL A 432 48.71 21.33 25.19
N GLN A 433 49.99 21.01 25.38
CA GLN A 433 50.65 19.92 24.65
C GLN A 433 50.15 18.54 25.09
N SER A 434 49.99 18.30 26.39
CA SER A 434 49.46 17.04 26.95
C SER A 434 47.99 16.80 26.55
N VAL A 435 47.15 17.83 26.59
CA VAL A 435 45.73 17.77 26.21
C VAL A 435 45.55 17.57 24.70
N GLY A 436 46.44 18.12 23.87
CA GLY A 436 46.45 17.85 22.43
C GLY A 436 46.71 16.36 22.12
N CYS A 437 47.71 15.75 22.76
CA CYS A 437 47.99 14.33 22.62
C CYS A 437 46.84 13.45 23.16
N LEU A 438 46.15 13.92 24.21
CA LEU A 438 45.00 13.24 24.78
C LEU A 438 43.81 13.20 23.82
N GLN A 439 43.50 14.32 23.19
CA GLN A 439 42.43 14.41 22.19
C GLN A 439 42.65 13.43 21.04
N GLU A 440 43.89 13.33 20.53
CA GLU A 440 44.26 12.38 19.49
C GLU A 440 44.14 10.92 19.96
N SER A 441 44.52 10.63 21.21
CA SER A 441 44.44 9.29 21.80
C SER A 441 42.99 8.82 22.02
N PHE A 442 42.12 9.68 22.54
CA PHE A 442 40.69 9.37 22.72
C PHE A 442 39.99 9.15 21.38
N THR A 443 40.20 10.08 20.45
CA THR A 443 39.63 9.98 19.10
C THR A 443 40.11 8.71 18.39
N GLY A 444 41.40 8.39 18.48
CA GLY A 444 41.95 7.16 17.90
C GLY A 444 41.47 5.88 18.57
N THR A 445 41.22 5.90 19.90
CA THR A 445 40.68 4.74 20.62
C THR A 445 39.21 4.50 20.28
N LEU A 446 38.41 5.56 20.20
CA LEU A 446 37.02 5.51 19.74
C LEU A 446 36.95 4.99 18.31
N GLN A 447 37.76 5.55 17.41
CA GLN A 447 37.83 5.13 16.01
C GLN A 447 38.12 3.63 15.88
N ARG A 448 39.20 3.14 16.52
CA ARG A 448 39.57 1.72 16.44
C ARG A 448 38.53 0.79 17.07
N CYS A 449 37.85 1.22 18.14
CA CYS A 449 36.80 0.42 18.77
C CYS A 449 35.55 0.35 17.89
N LEU A 450 35.17 1.46 17.24
CA LEU A 450 34.06 1.48 16.30
C LEU A 450 34.36 0.65 15.05
N GLU A 451 35.54 0.81 14.45
CA GLU A 451 35.99 -0.02 13.32
C GLU A 451 35.99 -1.52 13.67
N SER A 452 36.41 -1.87 14.90
CA SER A 452 36.35 -3.26 15.38
C SER A 452 34.91 -3.76 15.59
N LEU A 453 34.01 -2.91 16.08
CA LEU A 453 32.60 -3.24 16.28
C LEU A 453 31.93 -3.50 14.92
N GLU A 454 32.18 -2.63 13.95
CA GLU A 454 31.67 -2.77 12.58
C GLU A 454 32.22 -4.00 11.89
N LYS A 455 33.51 -4.31 12.05
CA LYS A 455 34.09 -5.53 11.51
C LYS A 455 33.44 -6.80 12.10
N SER A 456 33.01 -6.76 13.36
CA SER A 456 32.28 -7.87 14.00
C SER A 456 30.78 -7.92 13.66
N CYS A 457 30.16 -6.80 13.24
CA CYS A 457 28.77 -6.76 12.78
C CYS A 457 28.63 -7.01 11.26
N HIS A 458 29.67 -6.74 10.47
CA HIS A 458 29.69 -6.93 9.03
C HIS A 458 29.51 -8.39 8.60
N ASP A 459 29.80 -9.35 9.47
CA ASP A 459 29.57 -10.77 9.20
C ASP A 459 28.07 -11.14 9.13
N LEU A 460 27.14 -10.21 9.45
CA LEU A 460 25.71 -10.48 9.55
C LEU A 460 24.77 -9.68 8.64
N GLU A 461 25.09 -8.46 8.17
CA GLU A 461 24.24 -7.74 7.19
C GLU A 461 24.95 -6.47 6.68
N GLY A 462 24.96 -6.27 5.35
CA GLY A 462 25.53 -5.09 4.72
C GLY A 462 24.51 -3.95 4.66
N ASN A 463 24.67 -2.91 5.47
CA ASN A 463 24.21 -1.54 5.19
C ASN A 463 24.80 -0.51 6.17
N LEU A 464 25.02 0.71 5.65
CA LEU A 464 25.41 2.01 6.25
C LEU A 464 26.26 1.99 7.54
N LEU A 465 27.52 2.41 7.40
CA LEU A 465 28.54 2.47 8.45
C LEU A 465 28.12 3.43 9.58
N ALA A 466 27.87 2.88 10.77
CA ALA A 466 27.65 3.65 11.98
C ALA A 466 28.86 4.54 12.31
N SER A 467 30.07 4.14 11.88
CA SER A 467 31.31 4.90 12.01
C SER A 467 31.33 6.17 11.21
N ASP A 468 30.70 6.21 10.04
CA ASP A 468 30.59 7.43 9.26
C ASP A 468 29.64 8.43 9.92
N ALA A 469 28.52 7.96 10.48
CA ALA A 469 27.59 8.82 11.22
C ALA A 469 28.20 9.35 12.52
N VAL A 470 28.88 8.50 13.30
CA VAL A 470 29.57 8.92 14.52
C VAL A 470 30.75 9.83 14.20
N LYS A 471 31.51 9.58 13.13
CA LYS A 471 32.59 10.48 12.68
C LYS A 471 32.04 11.85 12.28
N GLN A 472 30.87 11.92 11.65
CA GLN A 472 30.23 13.20 11.33
C GLN A 472 29.73 13.93 12.60
N ILE A 473 29.14 13.21 13.56
CA ILE A 473 28.69 13.79 14.83
C ILE A 473 29.88 14.25 15.68
N LEU A 474 30.93 13.44 15.79
CA LEU A 474 32.14 13.75 16.54
C LEU A 474 32.90 14.90 15.86
N SER A 475 33.07 14.88 14.54
CA SER A 475 33.69 16.01 13.83
C SER A 475 32.87 17.29 13.95
N ALA A 476 31.53 17.24 13.97
CA ALA A 476 30.69 18.41 14.22
C ALA A 476 30.75 18.90 15.68
N ALA A 477 30.77 18.00 16.66
CA ALA A 477 30.85 18.35 18.08
C ALA A 477 32.24 18.89 18.47
N TYR A 478 33.31 18.41 17.84
CA TYR A 478 34.69 18.79 18.12
C TYR A 478 35.25 19.88 17.17
N ASN A 479 34.59 20.17 16.04
CA ASN A 479 34.83 21.39 15.23
C ASN A 479 34.08 22.62 15.77
N ILE A 480 33.42 22.54 16.93
CA ILE A 480 33.12 23.75 17.70
C ILE A 480 34.47 24.31 18.11
N ASP A 481 34.99 25.22 17.27
CA ASP A 481 36.20 25.97 17.53
C ASP A 481 36.19 26.36 19.00
N LEU A 482 37.08 25.76 19.80
CA LEU A 482 37.65 26.42 20.96
C LEU A 482 38.38 27.65 20.40
N LYS A 483 37.62 28.66 19.98
CA LYS A 483 38.14 29.99 19.71
C LYS A 483 39.04 30.28 20.89
N SER A 484 40.29 30.62 20.60
CA SER A 484 41.41 30.80 21.53
C SER A 484 41.16 31.81 22.66
N SER A 485 39.93 32.31 22.80
CA SER A 485 39.38 33.06 23.91
C SER A 485 38.84 32.19 25.07
N THR A 486 38.56 30.89 24.88
CA THR A 486 38.03 30.01 25.95
C THR A 486 39.11 29.36 26.82
N SER A 487 40.34 29.24 26.30
CA SER A 487 41.55 28.87 27.06
C SER A 487 41.84 29.85 28.19
N PHE A 488 41.27 31.07 28.15
CA PHE A 488 41.32 32.01 29.26
C PHE A 488 40.37 31.66 30.41
N SER A 489 39.25 30.94 30.20
CA SER A 489 38.28 30.70 31.29
C SER A 489 38.76 29.69 32.33
N VAL A 490 39.33 28.56 31.89
CA VAL A 490 39.90 27.51 32.75
C VAL A 490 41.13 28.03 33.49
N VAL A 491 41.97 28.78 32.78
CA VAL A 491 43.16 29.42 33.35
C VAL A 491 42.75 30.53 34.34
N HIS A 492 41.66 31.25 34.08
CA HIS A 492 41.13 32.28 34.98
C HIS A 492 40.49 31.68 36.23
N THR A 493 39.67 30.64 36.12
CA THR A 493 39.08 29.95 37.30
C THR A 493 40.13 29.21 38.13
N PHE A 494 41.15 28.63 37.47
CA PHE A 494 42.35 28.11 38.15
C PHE A 494 43.07 29.22 38.92
N MET A 495 43.28 30.39 38.28
CA MET A 495 43.88 31.55 38.94
C MET A 495 43.02 32.09 40.07
N ASP A 496 41.70 32.12 39.95
CA ASP A 496 40.80 32.54 41.02
C ASP A 496 40.88 31.57 42.20
N ARG A 497 40.94 30.26 41.94
CA ARG A 497 41.11 29.23 42.99
C ARG A 497 42.51 29.27 43.62
N LEU A 498 43.58 29.43 42.84
CA LEU A 498 44.94 29.64 43.36
C LEU A 498 45.04 30.92 44.19
N ARG A 499 44.39 31.99 43.72
CA ARG A 499 44.30 33.26 44.44
C ARG A 499 43.53 33.09 45.73
N THR A 500 42.44 32.33 45.75
CA THR A 500 41.71 32.01 47.01
C THR A 500 42.56 31.17 47.97
N LEU A 501 43.28 30.15 47.48
CA LEU A 501 44.18 29.32 48.29
C LEU A 501 45.29 30.16 48.90
N LEU A 502 45.95 31.02 48.11
CA LEU A 502 47.02 31.90 48.60
C LEU A 502 46.51 33.05 49.46
N SER A 503 45.31 33.57 49.20
CA SER A 503 44.69 34.60 50.05
C SER A 503 44.29 34.07 51.43
N ASN A 504 43.99 32.78 51.55
CA ASN A 504 43.75 32.13 52.83
C ASN A 504 45.05 31.91 53.63
N PHE A 505 46.22 32.06 53.01
CA PHE A 505 47.53 32.03 53.65
C PHE A 505 47.97 33.44 54.05
N ILE A 506 47.39 33.96 55.12
CA ILE A 506 48.03 35.04 55.88
C ILE A 506 49.15 34.39 56.71
N LEU A 507 50.41 34.57 56.31
CA LEU A 507 51.55 34.12 57.11
C LEU A 507 51.46 34.73 58.54
N PRO A 508 51.62 33.94 59.61
CA PRO A 508 51.56 34.43 60.97
C PRO A 508 52.92 34.98 61.38
N TRP A 509 53.27 36.19 60.94
CA TRP A 509 54.43 36.88 61.49
C TRP A 509 54.07 38.31 61.91
N SER A 510 54.25 38.51 63.21
CA SER A 510 53.99 39.70 64.01
C SER A 510 54.87 40.88 63.60
N SER A 511 54.29 42.07 63.74
CA SER A 511 54.91 43.39 63.80
C SER A 511 56.34 43.42 64.39
N SER A 512 57.33 43.72 63.55
CA SER A 512 58.52 44.48 63.96
C SER A 512 59.20 45.16 62.77
N SER A 513 59.52 46.43 62.98
CA SER A 513 60.24 47.44 62.19
C SER A 513 61.30 46.96 61.18
N GLN A 514 61.29 47.61 60.01
CA GLN A 514 62.37 47.75 59.03
C GLN A 514 63.17 46.46 58.74
N ILE A 515 62.51 45.51 58.07
CA ILE A 515 63.22 44.51 57.28
C ILE A 515 63.61 45.20 55.97
N GLN A 516 64.90 45.47 55.78
CA GLN A 516 65.44 45.81 54.46
C GLN A 516 65.07 44.66 53.52
N CYS A 517 64.38 44.96 52.42
CA CYS A 517 64.02 44.03 51.36
C CYS A 517 65.27 43.54 50.62
N ASN A 518 66.15 42.80 51.30
CA ASN A 518 67.33 42.21 50.70
C ASN A 518 66.93 41.05 49.76
N PRO A 519 67.70 40.79 48.68
CA PRO A 519 67.41 39.71 47.73
C PRO A 519 67.28 38.33 48.40
N GLN A 520 67.97 38.13 49.53
CA GLN A 520 67.88 36.91 50.33
C GLN A 520 66.49 36.70 50.98
N TRP A 521 65.80 37.78 51.37
CA TRP A 521 64.44 37.71 51.90
C TRP A 521 63.44 37.39 50.78
N GLN A 522 63.60 38.00 49.60
CA GLN A 522 62.76 37.73 48.43
C GLN A 522 62.85 36.25 48.01
N LEU A 523 64.06 35.69 47.97
CA LEU A 523 64.30 34.26 47.69
C LEU A 523 63.63 33.34 48.72
N GLN A 524 63.68 33.69 50.02
CA GLN A 524 63.01 32.93 51.08
C GLN A 524 61.48 32.99 50.96
N VAL A 525 60.91 34.15 50.62
CA VAL A 525 59.47 34.32 50.41
C VAL A 525 58.99 33.48 49.23
N VAL A 526 59.70 33.51 48.09
CA VAL A 526 59.35 32.68 46.92
C VAL A 526 59.45 31.19 47.25
N THR A 527 60.49 30.77 47.95
CA THR A 527 60.69 29.35 48.32
C THR A 527 59.57 28.84 49.23
N ASN A 528 59.17 29.62 50.23
CA ASN A 528 58.06 29.28 51.13
C ASN A 528 56.71 29.25 50.41
N ILE A 529 56.50 30.13 49.42
CA ILE A 529 55.28 30.12 48.58
C ILE A 529 55.23 28.86 47.72
N ILE A 530 56.33 28.48 47.07
CA ILE A 530 56.40 27.25 46.24
C ILE A 530 56.18 26.00 47.09
N ASP A 531 56.77 25.92 48.28
CA ASP A 531 56.62 24.76 49.18
C ASP A 531 55.20 24.60 49.75
N SER A 532 54.40 25.68 49.76
CA SER A 532 52.99 25.65 50.18
C SER A 532 52.04 25.10 49.11
N LEU A 533 52.48 24.98 47.85
CA LEU A 533 51.66 24.51 46.73
C LEU A 533 51.75 22.98 46.59
N SER A 534 50.64 22.29 46.86
CA SER A 534 50.57 20.83 46.66
C SER A 534 50.14 20.47 45.23
N ALA A 535 51.03 19.83 44.47
CA ALA A 535 50.77 19.41 43.09
C ALA A 535 49.52 18.52 42.93
N SER A 536 49.28 17.60 43.87
CA SER A 536 48.16 16.65 43.81
C SER A 536 46.78 17.30 43.98
N LYS A 537 46.65 18.33 44.83
CA LYS A 537 45.38 19.07 44.98
C LYS A 537 45.11 19.96 43.77
N LEU A 538 46.15 20.55 43.20
CA LEU A 538 46.05 21.36 41.98
C LEU A 538 45.65 20.50 40.79
N ALA A 539 46.31 19.35 40.58
CA ALA A 539 45.97 18.41 39.52
C ALA A 539 44.55 17.84 39.63
N LYS A 540 44.10 17.50 40.85
CA LYS A 540 42.73 17.04 41.09
C LYS A 540 41.69 18.10 40.76
N THR A 541 41.95 19.37 41.10
CA THR A 541 41.06 20.49 40.80
C THR A 541 40.98 20.76 39.30
N ILE A 542 42.12 20.64 38.59
CA ILE A 542 42.19 20.78 37.13
C ILE A 542 41.42 19.64 36.45
N SER A 543 41.65 18.40 36.87
CA SER A 543 41.00 17.22 36.28
C SER A 543 39.47 17.25 36.45
N THR A 544 38.98 17.65 37.63
CA THR A 544 37.52 17.81 37.84
C THR A 544 36.91 18.89 36.95
N GLN A 545 37.63 19.97 36.66
CA GLN A 545 37.14 21.04 35.78
C GLN A 545 37.18 20.65 34.30
N MET A 546 38.15 19.85 33.87
CA MET A 546 38.19 19.33 32.50
C MET A 546 37.03 18.38 32.20
N ILE A 547 36.62 17.58 33.21
CA ILE A 547 35.42 16.73 33.16
C ILE A 547 34.14 17.58 33.09
N ASP A 548 34.03 18.64 33.90
CA ASP A 548 32.83 19.52 33.89
C ASP A 548 32.67 20.32 32.59
N ILE A 549 33.76 20.56 31.84
CA ILE A 549 33.77 21.32 30.57
C ILE A 549 33.67 20.37 29.35
N GLY A 550 33.65 19.05 29.56
CA GLY A 550 33.51 18.05 28.50
C GLY A 550 34.77 17.89 27.62
N MET A 551 35.95 18.23 28.14
CA MET A 551 37.23 18.03 27.45
C MET A 551 37.85 16.64 27.74
N ILE A 552 37.35 15.93 28.75
CA ILE A 552 37.61 14.53 29.11
C ILE A 552 36.25 13.92 29.41
#